data_AF-A0A6A7AVA5-F1
#
_entry.id   AF-A0A6A7AVA5-F1
#
_cell.length_a   1.000
_cell.length_b   1.000
_cell.length_c   1.000
_cell.angle_alpha   90.00
_cell.angle_beta   90.00
_cell.angle_gamma   90.00
#
_symmetry.space_group_name_H-M   'P 1'
#
loop_
_entity.id
_entity.type
_entity.pdbx_description
1 polymer ?
#
loop_
_entity_poly.entity_id
_entity_poly.type
_entity_poly.pdbx_seq_one_letter_code
_entity_poly.pdbx_strand_id
1 'polypeptide(L)'
;MPGAKYTETYKKVSAMGEKLKAAGKQGPSNDEQLHLYAYAKVAEGKDFSEAKKPGMFDLAGKAKYNKWKEVVEANTSAKEAEDKYVELGEQLLAKHDN
;
A
#
# COMPACT_ATOMS: atom_id res chain seq x y z
N MET A 1 6.71 9.45 -12.15
CA MET A 1 5.29 9.60 -11.78
C MET A 1 4.62 8.28 -12.10
N PRO A 2 3.82 7.73 -11.19
CA PRO A 2 3.20 6.44 -11.41
C PRO A 2 2.14 6.50 -12.51
N GLY A 3 1.87 5.37 -13.16
CA GLY A 3 0.97 5.27 -14.30
C GLY A 3 -0.48 5.67 -14.00
N ALA A 4 -1.25 5.92 -15.06
CA ALA A 4 -2.66 6.28 -14.96
C ALA A 4 -3.48 5.19 -14.24
N LYS A 5 -3.23 3.91 -14.54
CA LYS A 5 -3.90 2.77 -13.90
C LYS A 5 -3.64 2.70 -12.40
N TYR A 6 -2.40 2.95 -11.96
CA TYR A 6 -2.04 3.04 -10.55
C TYR A 6 -2.82 4.16 -9.87
N THR A 7 -2.81 5.36 -10.46
CA THR A 7 -3.46 6.53 -9.85
C THR A 7 -4.98 6.35 -9.75
N GLU A 8 -5.61 5.74 -10.74
CA GLU A 8 -7.03 5.41 -10.69
C GLU A 8 -7.32 4.36 -9.61
N THR A 9 -6.54 3.29 -9.56
CA THR A 9 -6.71 2.21 -8.56
C THR A 9 -6.49 2.74 -7.15
N TYR A 10 -5.47 3.58 -6.95
CA TYR A 10 -5.18 4.24 -5.68
C TYR A 10 -6.37 5.06 -5.18
N LYS A 11 -6.97 5.87 -6.06
CA LYS A 11 -8.18 6.65 -5.73
C LYS A 11 -9.34 5.75 -5.33
N LYS A 12 -9.58 4.68 -6.08
CA LYS A 12 -10.66 3.71 -5.79
C LYS A 12 -10.43 3.01 -4.46
N VAL A 13 -9.22 2.51 -4.20
CA VAL A 13 -8.84 1.83 -2.95
C VAL A 13 -8.98 2.78 -1.75
N SER A 14 -8.54 4.03 -1.90
CA SER A 14 -8.73 5.06 -0.87
C SER A 14 -10.21 5.31 -0.57
N ALA A 15 -11.02 5.52 -1.61
CA ALA A 15 -12.46 5.74 -1.47
C ALA A 15 -13.18 4.53 -0.85
N MET A 16 -12.75 3.31 -1.20
CA MET A 16 -13.23 2.08 -0.58
C MET A 16 -12.90 2.05 0.92
N GLY A 17 -11.66 2.39 1.31
CA GLY A 17 -11.28 2.48 2.72
C GLY A 17 -12.13 3.49 3.50
N GLU A 18 -12.42 4.66 2.92
CA GLU A 18 -13.31 5.66 3.52
C GLU A 18 -14.75 5.16 3.63
N LYS A 19 -15.29 4.52 2.58
CA LYS A 19 -16.63 3.93 2.56
C LYS A 19 -16.78 2.85 3.64
N LEU A 20 -15.82 1.93 3.75
CA LEU A 20 -15.83 0.87 4.76
C LEU A 20 -15.78 1.44 6.18
N LYS A 21 -14.92 2.43 6.40
CA LYS A 21 -14.82 3.14 7.69
C LYS A 21 -16.12 3.84 8.06
N ALA A 22 -16.74 4.56 7.11
CA ALA A 22 -18.02 5.24 7.33
C ALA A 22 -19.16 4.26 7.60
N ALA A 23 -19.12 3.08 6.96
CA ALA A 23 -20.10 2.02 7.17
C ALA A 23 -19.83 1.13 8.40
N GLY A 24 -18.73 1.35 9.13
CA GLY A 24 -18.31 0.48 10.23
C GLY A 24 -17.97 -0.96 9.79
N LYS A 25 -17.70 -1.17 8.50
CA LYS A 25 -17.33 -2.47 7.93
C LYS A 25 -15.84 -2.73 8.12
N GLN A 26 -15.48 -4.00 8.24
CA GLN A 26 -14.08 -4.40 8.30
C GLN A 26 -13.37 -4.10 6.97
N GLY A 27 -12.23 -3.41 7.06
CA GLY A 27 -11.36 -3.11 5.93
C GLY A 27 -10.48 -4.28 5.49
N PRO A 28 -9.56 -4.02 4.55
CA PRO A 28 -8.47 -4.95 4.24
C PRO A 28 -7.71 -5.32 5.51
N SER A 29 -7.22 -6.55 5.56
CA SER A 29 -6.35 -7.06 6.62
C SER A 29 -5.09 -6.22 6.77
N ASN A 30 -4.44 -6.31 7.94
CA ASN A 30 -3.21 -5.57 8.20
C ASN A 30 -2.12 -5.85 7.15
N ASP A 31 -1.98 -7.10 6.70
CA ASP A 31 -0.97 -7.46 5.70
C ASP A 31 -1.28 -6.87 4.32
N GLU A 32 -2.55 -6.93 3.88
CA GLU A 32 -3.02 -6.27 2.65
C GLU A 32 -2.74 -4.75 2.69
N GLN A 33 -2.99 -4.09 3.83
CA GLN A 33 -2.69 -2.67 4.01
C GLN A 33 -1.20 -2.36 3.96
N LEU A 34 -0.37 -3.23 4.55
CA LEU A 34 1.09 -3.08 4.54
C LEU A 34 1.66 -3.26 3.14
N HIS A 35 1.15 -4.22 2.37
CA HIS A 35 1.52 -4.43 0.96
C HIS A 35 1.15 -3.23 0.10
N LEU A 36 -0.08 -2.73 0.19
CA LEU A 36 -0.49 -1.50 -0.51
C LEU A 36 0.44 -0.33 -0.17
N TYR A 37 0.78 -0.14 1.11
CA TYR A 37 1.71 0.91 1.54
C TYR A 37 3.10 0.75 0.92
N ALA A 38 3.69 -0.45 1.00
CA ALA A 38 5.04 -0.70 0.51
C ALA A 38 5.13 -0.53 -1.01
N TYR A 39 4.17 -1.08 -1.76
CA TYR A 39 4.12 -0.92 -3.21
C TYR A 39 3.90 0.53 -3.62
N ALA A 40 3.02 1.27 -2.93
CA ALA A 40 2.82 2.70 -3.20
C ALA A 40 4.11 3.51 -3.02
N LYS A 41 4.89 3.24 -1.96
CA LYS A 41 6.16 3.95 -1.70
C LYS A 41 7.18 3.71 -2.82
N VAL A 42 7.31 2.47 -3.28
CA VAL A 42 8.26 2.11 -4.34
C VAL A 42 7.79 2.63 -5.70
N ALA A 43 6.49 2.54 -6.01
CA ALA A 43 5.87 3.09 -7.21
C ALA A 43 6.03 4.62 -7.32
N GLU A 44 5.90 5.33 -6.19
CA GLU A 44 6.14 6.77 -6.10
C GLU A 44 7.62 7.17 -6.22
N GLY A 45 8.54 6.19 -6.25
CA GLY A 45 9.98 6.43 -6.27
C GLY A 45 10.50 7.03 -4.96
N LYS A 46 9.86 6.74 -3.83
CA LYS A 46 10.35 7.19 -2.52
C LYS A 46 11.65 6.46 -2.19
N ASP A 47 12.64 7.22 -1.75
CA ASP A 47 13.88 6.64 -1.27
C ASP A 47 13.67 6.06 0.14
N PHE A 48 13.97 4.77 0.27
CA PHE A 48 13.94 4.09 1.55
C PHE A 48 15.02 4.60 2.51
N SER A 49 16.13 5.14 1.99
CA SER A 49 17.21 5.71 2.82
C SER A 49 16.73 6.90 3.65
N GLU A 50 15.74 7.65 3.14
CA GLU A 50 15.10 8.76 3.84
C GLU A 50 14.00 8.32 4.82
N ALA A 51 13.67 7.02 4.84
CA ALA A 51 12.66 6.49 5.73
C ALA A 51 13.13 6.59 7.19
N LYS A 52 12.44 7.41 7.98
CA LYS A 52 12.72 7.53 9.41
C LYS A 52 12.45 6.21 10.11
N LYS A 53 13.46 5.70 10.82
CA LYS A 53 13.30 4.50 11.65
C LYS A 53 12.25 4.77 12.74
N PRO A 54 11.19 3.96 12.80
CA PRO A 54 10.16 4.10 13.82
C PRO A 54 10.73 3.80 15.21
N GLY A 55 10.18 4.48 16.23
CA GLY A 55 10.57 4.28 17.63
C GLY A 55 10.16 2.90 18.15
N MET A 56 10.76 2.47 19.27
CA MET A 56 10.53 1.13 19.85
C MET A 56 9.05 0.81 20.14
N PHE A 57 8.26 1.82 20.47
CA PHE A 57 6.83 1.68 20.80
C PHE A 57 5.89 1.89 19.59
N ASP A 58 6.41 2.28 18.43
CA ASP A 58 5.62 2.47 17.21
C ASP A 58 5.53 1.17 16.42
N LEU A 59 4.67 0.26 16.88
CA LEU A 59 4.48 -1.06 16.27
C LEU A 59 3.95 -0.96 14.84
N ALA A 60 3.05 0.00 14.57
CA ALA A 60 2.47 0.20 13.24
C ALA A 60 3.48 0.79 12.26
N GLY A 61 4.25 1.80 12.69
CA GLY A 61 5.34 2.35 11.90
C GLY A 61 6.41 1.31 11.64
N LYS A 62 6.75 0.48 12.63
CA LYS A 62 7.70 -0.64 12.47
C LYS A 62 7.23 -1.65 11.42
N ALA A 63 5.96 -2.02 11.43
CA ALA A 63 5.41 -2.92 10.42
C ALA A 63 5.48 -2.32 9.00
N LYS A 64 5.10 -1.05 8.85
CA LYS A 64 5.19 -0.31 7.58
C LYS A 64 6.63 -0.20 7.07
N TYR A 65 7.55 0.18 7.95
CA TYR A 65 8.98 0.28 7.65
C TYR A 65 9.54 -1.07 7.20
N ASN A 66 9.24 -2.14 7.95
CA ASN A 66 9.71 -3.49 7.63
C ASN A 66 9.16 -4.00 6.29
N LYS A 67 7.85 -3.83 6.02
CA LYS A 67 7.28 -4.27 4.73
C LYS A 67 7.83 -3.45 3.56
N TRP A 68 8.00 -2.14 3.72
CA TRP A 68 8.64 -1.33 2.68
C TRP A 68 10.10 -1.76 2.45
N LYS A 69 10.85 -2.01 3.53
CA LYS A 69 12.20 -2.55 3.46
C LYS A 69 12.25 -3.85 2.66
N GLU A 70 11.36 -4.79 2.97
CA GLU A 70 11.27 -6.09 2.29
C GLU A 70 11.04 -5.94 0.78
N VAL A 71 10.12 -5.07 0.36
CA VAL A 71 9.84 -4.83 -1.07
C VAL A 71 11.05 -4.19 -1.79
N VAL A 72 11.76 -3.30 -1.11
CA VAL A 72 12.98 -2.65 -1.64
C VAL A 72 14.13 -3.65 -1.73
N GLU A 73 14.35 -4.46 -0.69
CA GLU A 73 15.38 -5.53 -0.68
C GLU A 73 15.10 -6.63 -1.70
N ALA A 74 13.82 -6.84 -2.06
CA ALA A 74 13.43 -7.71 -3.17
C ALA A 74 13.77 -7.13 -4.56
N ASN A 75 14.43 -5.98 -4.65
CA ASN A 75 14.78 -5.27 -5.89
C ASN A 75 13.55 -5.00 -6.79
N THR A 76 12.38 -4.79 -6.17
CA THR A 76 11.15 -4.47 -6.91
C THR A 76 11.30 -3.11 -7.58
N SER A 77 11.19 -3.06 -8.90
CA SER A 77 11.19 -1.79 -9.63
C SER A 77 9.92 -0.97 -9.37
N ALA A 78 9.95 0.34 -9.65
CA ALA A 78 8.76 1.19 -9.55
C ALA A 78 7.60 0.64 -10.39
N LYS A 79 7.88 0.13 -11.59
CA LYS A 79 6.86 -0.45 -12.47
C LYS A 79 6.27 -1.74 -11.89
N GLU A 80 7.10 -2.65 -11.40
CA GLU A 80 6.60 -3.88 -10.74
C GLU A 80 5.78 -3.57 -9.49
N ALA A 81 6.18 -2.54 -8.73
CA ALA A 81 5.42 -2.08 -7.58
C ALA A 81 4.05 -1.49 -7.98
N GLU A 82 4.00 -0.72 -9.07
CA GLU A 82 2.73 -0.25 -9.64
C GLU A 82 1.82 -1.41 -10.03
N ASP A 83 2.35 -2.39 -10.77
CA ASP A 83 1.57 -3.55 -11.23
C ASP A 83 1.04 -4.37 -10.03
N LYS A 84 1.88 -4.63 -9.03
CA LYS A 84 1.48 -5.33 -7.79
C LYS A 84 0.46 -4.53 -6.98
N TYR A 85 0.61 -3.21 -6.89
CA TYR A 85 -0.36 -2.35 -6.23
C TYR A 85 -1.72 -2.42 -6.93
N VAL A 86 -1.72 -2.33 -8.26
CA VAL A 86 -2.95 -2.38 -9.07
C VAL A 86 -3.64 -3.71 -8.89
N GLU A 87 -2.90 -4.82 -9.00
CA GLU A 87 -3.44 -6.17 -8.82
C GLU A 87 -4.11 -6.33 -7.44
N LEU A 88 -3.38 -5.99 -6.37
CA LEU A 88 -3.90 -6.07 -5.01
C LEU A 88 -5.08 -5.12 -4.79
N GLY A 89 -4.99 -3.91 -5.33
CA GLY A 89 -6.05 -2.90 -5.24
C GLY A 89 -7.34 -3.35 -5.91
N GLU A 90 -7.27 -3.90 -7.13
CA GLU A 90 -8.41 -4.45 -7.85
C GLU A 90 -9.03 -5.64 -7.11
N GLN A 91 -8.22 -6.54 -6.55
CA GLN A 91 -8.69 -7.66 -5.72
C GLN A 91 -9.44 -7.18 -4.47
N LEU A 92 -8.90 -6.18 -3.76
CA LEU A 92 -9.53 -5.62 -2.57
C LEU A 92 -10.83 -4.88 -2.91
N LEU A 93 -10.84 -4.14 -4.01
CA LEU A 93 -12.06 -3.49 -4.49
C LEU A 93 -13.15 -4.52 -4.77
N ALA A 94 -12.84 -5.59 -5.51
CA ALA A 94 -13.80 -6.66 -5.78
C ALA A 94 -14.29 -7.36 -4.50
N LYS A 95 -13.40 -7.58 -3.52
CA LYS A 95 -13.72 -8.20 -2.23
C LYS A 95 -14.64 -7.33 -1.36
N HIS A 96 -14.54 -6.01 -1.48
CA HIS A 96 -15.22 -5.04 -0.62
C HIS A 96 -16.30 -4.20 -1.33
N ASP A 97 -16.67 -4.54 -2.57
CA ASP A 97 -17.71 -3.82 -3.34
C ASP A 97 -19.14 -4.05 -2.82
N ASN A 98 -19.36 -5.04 -1.96
CA ASN A 98 -20.66 -5.40 -1.36
C ASN A 98 -21.00 -4.58 -0.09
#